data_AF-A0A2T4V1X2-F1
#
_entry.id   AF-A0A2T4V1X2-F1
#
_cell.length_a   1.000
_cell.length_b   1.000
_cell.length_c   1.000
_cell.angle_alpha   90.00
_cell.angle_beta   90.00
_cell.angle_gamma   90.00
#
_symmetry.space_group_name_H-M   'P 1'
#
loop_
_entity.id
_entity.type
_entity.pdbx_description
1 polymer ?
#
loop_
_entity_poly.entity_id
_entity_poly.type
_entity_poly.pdbx_seq_one_letter_code
_entity_poly.pdbx_strand_id
1 'polypeptide(L)' 'MEDKGTLVILTPERFTASNPEHVALAARAYELLDRAGLLRPLQPWPTS' A
#
# COMPACT_ATOMS: atom_id res chain seq x y z
N MET A 1 -0.66 21.55 8.30
CA MET A 1 -0.30 20.12 8.50
C MET A 1 -0.96 19.36 7.37
N GLU A 2 -0.45 19.48 6.15
CA GLU A 2 -1.10 18.95 4.94
C GLU A 2 -0.03 18.52 3.95
N ASP A 3 0.94 17.72 4.39
CA ASP A 3 2.07 17.27 3.55
C ASP A 3 2.43 15.80 3.83
N LYS A 4 1.53 15.06 4.48
CA LYS A 4 1.80 13.69 4.97
C LYS A 4 1.29 12.59 4.03
N GLY A 5 0.77 12.96 2.86
CA GLY A 5 0.16 12.02 1.90
C GLY A 5 -1.25 11.57 2.31
N THR A 6 -1.70 10.46 1.72
CA THR A 6 -3.06 9.92 1.86
C THR A 6 -3.03 8.53 2.48
N LEU A 7 -3.83 8.31 3.53
CA LEU A 7 -4.06 6.98 4.09
C LEU A 7 -5.19 6.28 3.32
N VAL A 8 -4.91 5.11 2.76
CA VAL A 8 -5.89 4.25 2.10
C VAL A 8 -6.16 3.04 2.99
N ILE A 9 -7.39 2.89 3.47
CA ILE A 9 -7.83 1.72 4.24
C ILE A 9 -8.44 0.72 3.26
N LEU A 10 -7.83 -0.47 3.14
CA LEU A 10 -8.27 -1.50 2.21
C LEU A 10 -9.54 -2.22 2.68
N THR A 11 -9.61 -2.53 3.98
CA THR A 11 -10.76 -3.18 4.62
C THR A 11 -10.87 -2.70 6.08
N PRO A 12 -12.09 -2.58 6.64
CA PRO A 12 -12.29 -2.27 8.05
C PRO A 12 -11.89 -3.42 8.99
N GLU A 13 -11.73 -4.66 8.49
CA GLU A 13 -11.34 -5.81 9.31
C GLU A 13 -9.82 -5.96 9.45
N ARG A 14 -9.38 -6.86 10.33
CA ARG A 14 -7.94 -7.10 10.52
C ARG A 14 -7.34 -7.75 9.28
N PHE A 15 -6.55 -6.96 8.55
CA PHE A 15 -5.78 -7.42 7.41
C PHE A 15 -4.62 -8.35 7.83
N THR A 16 -4.46 -9.48 7.15
CA THR A 16 -3.46 -10.53 7.49
C THR A 16 -2.88 -11.16 6.23
N ALA A 17 -1.58 -11.48 6.25
CA ALA A 17 -0.92 -12.16 5.14
C ALA A 17 -1.34 -13.64 4.97
N SER A 18 -1.92 -14.24 6.02
CA SER A 18 -2.39 -15.63 6.00
C SER A 18 -3.75 -15.81 5.32
N ASN A 19 -4.50 -14.73 5.10
CA ASN A 19 -5.76 -14.80 4.36
C ASN A 19 -5.50 -14.48 2.86
N PRO A 20 -5.75 -15.42 1.93
CA PRO A 20 -5.52 -15.19 0.51
C PRO A 20 -6.36 -14.04 -0.07
N GLU A 21 -7.56 -13.79 0.47
CA GLU A 21 -8.41 -12.68 -0.01
C GLU A 21 -7.80 -11.31 0.33
N HIS A 22 -7.18 -11.20 1.50
CA HIS A 22 -6.44 -10.00 1.89
C HIS A 22 -5.27 -9.75 0.94
N VAL A 23 -4.48 -10.79 0.64
CA VAL A 23 -3.37 -10.68 -0.31
C VAL A 23 -3.85 -10.22 -1.69
N ALA A 24 -4.96 -10.78 -2.18
CA ALA A 24 -5.56 -10.37 -3.45
C ALA A 24 -6.02 -8.90 -3.44
N LEU A 25 -6.62 -8.44 -2.34
CA LEU A 25 -7.04 -7.05 -2.18
C LEU A 25 -5.85 -6.08 -2.19
N ALA A 26 -4.75 -6.43 -1.52
CA ALA A 26 -3.52 -5.64 -1.55
C ALA A 26 -2.88 -5.61 -2.93
N ALA A 27 -2.84 -6.75 -3.65
CA ALA A 27 -2.33 -6.81 -5.02
C ALA A 27 -3.13 -5.88 -5.95
N ARG A 28 -4.47 -5.91 -5.86
CA ARG A 28 -5.33 -5.02 -6.64
C ARG A 28 -5.08 -3.54 -6.33
N ALA A 29 -4.94 -3.19 -5.05
CA ALA A 29 -4.65 -1.82 -4.65
C ALA A 29 -3.28 -1.37 -5.18
N TYR A 30 -2.27 -2.24 -5.12
CA TYR A 30 -0.96 -2.00 -5.71
C TYR A 30 -1.06 -1.72 -7.21
N GLU A 31 -1.74 -2.57 -7.98
CA GLU A 31 -1.90 -2.37 -9.43
C GLU A 31 -2.59 -1.04 -9.77
N LEU A 32 -3.61 -0.64 -9.00
CA LEU A 32 -4.30 0.63 -9.24
C LEU A 32 -3.39 1.83 -8.98
N LEU A 33 -2.62 1.80 -7.90
CA LEU A 33 -1.68 2.87 -7.55
C LEU A 33 -0.49 2.91 -8.52
N ASP A 34 -0.02 1.75 -8.97
CA ASP A 34 1.05 1.62 -9.95
C ASP A 34 0.65 2.23 -11.29
N ARG A 35 -0.52 1.84 -11.81
CA ARG A 35 -1.08 2.40 -13.05
C ARG A 35 -1.32 3.90 -12.97
N ALA A 36 -1.62 4.43 -11.79
CA ALA A 36 -1.77 5.86 -11.55
C ALA A 36 -0.41 6.60 -11.42
N GLY A 37 0.72 5.89 -11.45
CA GLY A 37 2.05 6.47 -11.27
C GLY A 37 2.33 6.97 -9.85
N LEU A 38 1.56 6.50 -8.86
CA LEU A 38 1.65 6.95 -7.47
C LEU A 38 2.69 6.16 -6.66
N LEU A 39 3.08 4.97 -7.15
CA LEU A 39 4.11 4.17 -6.51
C LEU A 39 5.50 4.66 -6.95
N ARG A 40 6.37 4.87 -5.95
CA ARG A 40 7.78 5.21 -6.17
C ARG A 40 8.64 4.04 -5.71
N PRO A 41 9.82 3.84 -6.31
CA PRO A 41 10.77 2.83 -5.84
C PRO A 41 11.04 3.03 -4.35
N LEU A 42 11.06 1.93 -3.59
CA LEU A 42 11.44 1.96 -2.19
C LEU A 42 12.85 2.53 -2.10
N GLN A 43 12.97 3.70 -1.47
CA GLN A 43 14.27 4.25 -1.17
C GLN A 43 14.87 3.35 -0.08
N PRO A 44 16.12 2.88 -0.25
CA PRO A 44 16.78 2.13 0.82
C PRO A 44 16.77 2.99 2.08
N TRP A 45 16.46 2.36 3.22
CA TRP A 45 16.48 3.07 4.49
C TRP A 45 17.88 3.67 4.67
N PRO A 46 18.01 4.96 5.04
CA PRO A 46 19.32 5.55 5.28
C PRO A 46 19.98 4.77 6.42
N THR A 47 21.00 3.99 6.08
CA THR A 47 21.88 3.35 7.06
C THR A 47 22.76 4.47 7.60
N SER A 48 22.49 4.91 8.83
CA SER A 48 23.40 5.79 9.59
C SER A 48 24.50 4.96 10.25
#